data_AF-A0A0U1MW00-F1
#
_entry.id   AF-A0A0U1MW00-F1
#
_cell.length_a   1.000
_cell.length_b   1.000
_cell.length_c   1.000
_cell.angle_alpha   90.00
_cell.angle_beta   90.00
_cell.angle_gamma   90.00
#
_symmetry.space_group_name_H-M   'P 1'
#
loop_
_entity.id
_entity.type
_entity.pdbx_description
1 polymer ?
#
loop_
_entity_poly.entity_id
_entity_poly.type
_entity_poly.pdbx_seq_one_letter_code
_entity_poly.pdbx_strand_id
1 'polypeptide(L)' 'MMKFSVIVPTYNSEKYITELLNSLAKQDFPKTEFEVIVVDDC' A
#
# COMPACT_ATOMS: atom_id res chain seq x y z
N MET A 1 -0.76 1.88 -18.41
CA MET A 1 -0.69 0.45 -18.05
C MET A 1 -0.10 0.38 -16.66
N MET A 2 -0.67 -0.40 -15.74
CA MET A 2 -0.08 -0.56 -14.40
C MET A 2 1.23 -1.34 -14.51
N LYS A 3 2.25 -0.90 -13.78
CA LYS A 3 3.60 -1.45 -13.81
C LYS A 3 3.84 -2.45 -12.68
N PHE A 4 3.21 -2.22 -11.53
CA PHE A 4 3.22 -3.14 -10.40
C PHE A 4 2.03 -2.91 -9.47
N SER A 5 1.72 -3.93 -8.67
CA SER A 5 0.71 -3.89 -7.62
C SER A 5 1.38 -4.23 -6.29
N VAL A 6 1.17 -3.40 -5.27
CA VAL A 6 1.67 -3.63 -3.91
C VAL A 6 0.56 -4.27 -3.09
N ILE A 7 0.75 -5.53 -2.68
CA ILE A 7 -0.22 -6.26 -1.86
C ILE A 7 0.19 -6.13 -0.40
N VAL A 8 -0.72 -5.64 0.45
CA VAL A 8 -0.52 -5.44 1.88
C VAL A 8 -1.53 -6.29 2.67
N PRO A 9 -1.16 -7.52 3.08
CA PRO A 9 -1.96 -8.24 4.06
C PRO A 9 -1.83 -7.57 5.43
N THR A 10 -2.95 -7.36 6.12
CA THR A 10 -2.97 -6.71 7.44
C THR A 10 -3.76 -7.54 8.44
N TYR A 11 -3.27 -7.59 9.67
CA TYR A 11 -3.99 -8.11 10.83
C TYR A 11 -3.63 -7.25 12.05
N ASN A 12 -4.61 -6.72 12.76
CA ASN A 12 -4.42 -5.87 13.96
C ASN A 12 -3.32 -4.80 13.81
N SER A 13 -3.22 -4.20 12.62
CA SER A 13 -2.07 -3.40 12.18
C SER A 13 -2.18 -1.90 12.44
N GLU A 14 -3.18 -1.47 13.22
CA GLU A 14 -3.54 -0.06 13.46
C GLU A 14 -2.33 0.83 13.79
N LYS A 15 -1.42 0.33 14.65
CA LYS A 15 -0.29 1.11 15.16
C LYS A 15 0.77 1.45 14.10
N TYR A 16 0.89 0.66 13.04
CA TYR A 16 1.99 0.77 12.06
C TYR A 16 1.52 0.92 10.62
N ILE A 17 0.26 0.61 10.32
CA ILE A 17 -0.27 0.69 8.95
C ILE A 17 -0.13 2.10 8.35
N THR A 18 -0.27 3.14 9.18
CA THR A 18 -0.12 4.54 8.77
C THR A 18 1.28 4.85 8.23
N GLU A 19 2.34 4.29 8.84
CA GLU A 19 3.71 4.51 8.39
C GLU A 19 3.93 3.90 7.00
N LEU A 20 3.46 2.66 6.80
CA LEU A 20 3.53 1.97 5.50
C LEU A 20 2.75 2.74 4.43
N LEU A 21 1.49 3.08 4.67
CA LEU A 21 0.65 3.77 3.69
C LEU A 21 1.23 5.16 3.33
N ASN A 22 1.78 5.88 4.30
CA ASN A 22 2.46 7.15 4.05
C ASN A 22 3.73 6.97 3.21
N SER A 23 4.47 5.87 3.38
CA SER A 23 5.64 5.57 2.55
C SER A 23 5.27 5.26 1.09
N LEU A 24 4.16 4.54 0.88
CA LEU A 24 3.63 4.23 -0.45
C LEU A 24 3.07 5.49 -1.14
N ALA A 25 2.44 6.39 -0.39
CA ALA A 25 1.95 7.66 -0.92
C ALA A 25 3.07 8.64 -1.35
N LYS A 26 4.28 8.46 -0.82
CA LYS A 26 5.46 9.31 -1.07
C LYS A 26 6.43 8.74 -2.11
N GLN A 27 6.09 7.64 -2.78
CA GLN A 27 6.95 7.08 -3.83
C GLN A 27 7.20 8.11 -4.94
N ASP A 28 8.43 8.21 -5.40
CA ASP A 28 8.81 8.98 -6.59
C ASP A 28 8.48 8.18 -7.86
N PHE A 29 7.21 7.78 -7.98
CA PHE A 29 6.69 6.96 -9.07
C PHE A 29 5.29 7.43 -9.45
N PRO A 30 4.91 7.43 -10.75
CA PRO A 30 3.60 7.91 -11.18
C PRO A 30 2.45 7.16 -10.51
N LYS A 31 1.57 7.88 -9.81
CA LYS A 31 0.42 7.30 -9.09
C LYS A 31 -0.56 6.55 -9.99
N THR A 32 -0.56 6.85 -11.29
CA THR A 32 -1.41 6.18 -12.29
C THR A 32 -0.80 4.88 -12.83
N GLU A 33 0.44 4.57 -12.44
CA GLU A 33 1.18 3.40 -12.92
C GLU A 33 1.34 2.31 -11.85
N PHE A 34 0.81 2.49 -10.64
CA PHE A 34 0.78 1.42 -9.64
C PHE A 34 -0.49 1.49 -8.79
N GLU A 35 -0.79 0.38 -8.13
CA GLU A 35 -1.89 0.26 -7.19
C GLU A 35 -1.42 -0.33 -5.86
N VAL A 36 -2.18 -0.07 -4.80
CA VAL A 36 -1.97 -0.65 -3.47
C VAL A 36 -3.26 -1.37 -3.09
N ILE A 37 -3.15 -2.68 -2.87
CA ILE A 37 -4.25 -3.56 -2.52
C ILE A 37 -4.05 -3.99 -1.06
N VAL A 38 -4.89 -3.49 -0.17
CA VAL A 38 -4.87 -3.84 1.25
C VAL A 38 -5.89 -4.95 1.49
N VAL A 39 -5.45 -6.06 2.09
CA VAL A 39 -6.29 -7.21 2.41
C VAL A 39 -6.24 -7.44 3.91
N ASP A 40 -7.38 -7.28 4.58
CA ASP A 40 -7.51 -7.54 6.00
C ASP A 40 -7.78 -9.03 6.26
N ASP A 41 -7.06 -9.60 7.21
CA ASP A 41 -7.16 -11.00 7.63
C ASP A 41 -7.95 -11.08 8.95
N CYS A 42 -9.27 -10.86 8.89
CA CYS A 42 -10.17 -10.69 10.05
C CYS A 42 -10.06 -11.78 11.14
#